data_AF-A0A955K6V5-F1
#
_entry.id   AF-A0A955K6V5-F1
#
_cell.length_a   1.000
_cell.length_b   1.000
_cell.length_c   1.000
_cell.angle_alpha   90.00
_cell.angle_beta   90.00
_cell.angle_gamma   90.00
#
_symmetry.space_group_name_H-M   'P 1'
#
loop_
_entity.id
_entity.type
_entity.pdbx_description
1 polymer ?
#
loop_
_entity_poly.entity_id
_entity_poly.type
_entity_poly.pdbx_seq_one_letter_code
_entity_poly.pdbx_strand_id
1 'polypeptide(L)'
;MYSGSTLTNVSGNIVGAHQKIDRSARKVLSSLLIDNSLFPSKKLILHFEGKNGPDSAKAKLDGEHAPWHFYDPFDPDDGVLIEQIEAHFKRLVESLKNKNTERSAFEASWLAHAIVDGLTPAHHYPFEAELEKLRGEGKETRDTVFKKVVIPGSTAKEIVTKNWEMWGSKGLFTTHALFEMGAAMIIAPMTYRIAQPNRYELKKVQQIGLSEYFKRVAREVALLNMYEDFYKRGWTPKLAKIVRLELAPKMGRAVSLAWFMAAKEADLTSAEV
;
A
#
# COMPACT_ATOMS: atom_id res chain seq x y z
N MET A 1 -3.07 -9.70 -5.59
CA MET A 1 -1.73 -10.27 -5.37
C MET A 1 -1.27 -9.89 -3.98
N TYR A 2 -0.16 -10.47 -3.52
CA TYR A 2 0.47 -10.10 -2.26
C TYR A 2 1.65 -9.18 -2.53
N SER A 3 1.72 -8.05 -1.83
CA SER A 3 2.87 -7.14 -1.86
C SER A 3 4.07 -7.69 -1.05
N GLY A 4 3.91 -8.87 -0.44
CA GLY A 4 4.94 -9.70 0.19
C GLY A 4 4.59 -11.20 0.19
N SER A 5 5.59 -12.08 0.33
CA SER A 5 5.36 -13.53 0.38
C SER A 5 4.47 -13.92 1.57
N THR A 6 3.27 -14.43 1.31
CA THR A 6 2.40 -15.07 2.31
C THR A 6 2.72 -16.56 2.52
N LEU A 7 3.86 -17.06 2.02
CA LEU A 7 4.22 -18.47 2.21
C LEU A 7 4.58 -18.75 3.69
N THR A 8 5.30 -17.84 4.35
CA THR A 8 5.66 -17.96 5.79
C THR A 8 5.73 -16.59 6.49
N ASN A 9 5.56 -16.55 7.81
CA ASN A 9 5.78 -15.32 8.61
C ASN A 9 7.20 -14.76 8.45
N VAL A 10 8.17 -15.59 8.04
CA VAL A 10 9.57 -15.18 7.88
C VAL A 10 9.85 -14.60 6.49
N SER A 11 9.27 -15.17 5.43
CA SER A 11 9.48 -14.70 4.04
C SER A 11 8.77 -13.39 3.73
N GLY A 12 7.54 -13.19 4.23
CA GLY A 12 6.81 -11.92 4.12
C GLY A 12 7.51 -10.77 4.83
N ASN A 13 8.22 -11.05 5.93
CA ASN A 13 8.95 -10.06 6.71
C ASN A 13 10.27 -9.57 6.07
N ILE A 14 10.80 -10.24 5.05
CA ILE A 14 12.10 -9.92 4.47
C ILE A 14 11.96 -9.34 3.05
N VAL A 15 11.01 -9.81 2.24
CA VAL A 15 10.98 -9.58 0.79
C VAL A 15 9.85 -8.65 0.29
N GLY A 16 8.94 -8.19 1.15
CA GLY A 16 7.85 -7.30 0.72
C GLY A 16 8.18 -5.80 0.77
N ALA A 17 7.62 -5.05 -0.19
CA ALA A 17 7.80 -3.60 -0.30
C ALA A 17 7.26 -2.87 0.94
N HIS A 18 6.09 -3.28 1.44
CA HIS A 18 5.45 -2.72 2.64
C HIS A 18 6.35 -2.86 3.86
N GLN A 19 6.83 -4.07 4.15
CA GLN A 19 7.69 -4.31 5.31
C GLN A 19 9.01 -3.54 5.20
N LYS A 20 9.51 -3.31 3.98
CA LYS A 20 10.68 -2.45 3.78
C LYS A 20 10.38 -0.99 4.09
N ILE A 21 9.25 -0.47 3.62
CA ILE A 21 8.79 0.89 3.86
C ILE A 21 8.58 1.10 5.36
N ASP A 22 7.86 0.21 6.05
CA ASP A 22 7.60 0.30 7.49
C ASP A 22 8.87 0.35 8.33
N ARG A 23 9.83 -0.55 8.03
CA ARG A 23 11.13 -0.56 8.73
C ARG A 23 11.89 0.74 8.53
N SER A 24 11.84 1.29 7.31
CA SER A 24 12.51 2.53 6.95
C SER A 24 11.85 3.70 7.65
N ALA A 25 10.53 3.79 7.59
CA ALA A 25 9.75 4.84 8.20
C ALA A 25 9.88 4.84 9.72
N ARG A 26 9.87 3.66 10.36
CA ARG A 26 10.01 3.54 11.82
C ARG A 26 11.39 3.94 12.29
N LYS A 27 12.43 3.65 11.48
CA LYS A 27 13.81 4.07 11.75
C LYS A 27 13.94 5.58 11.64
N VAL A 28 13.33 6.21 10.65
CA VAL A 28 13.31 7.67 10.53
C VAL A 28 12.55 8.31 11.68
N LEU A 29 11.34 7.82 11.99
CA LEU A 29 10.50 8.34 13.06
C LEU A 29 11.21 8.34 14.42
N SER A 30 12.07 7.35 14.71
CA SER A 30 12.83 7.32 15.97
C SER A 30 13.66 8.58 16.25
N SER A 31 14.05 9.32 15.20
CA SER A 31 14.79 10.58 15.34
C SER A 31 13.90 11.83 15.48
N LEU A 32 12.59 11.66 15.34
CA LEU A 32 11.58 12.73 15.44
C LEU A 32 10.77 12.65 16.74
N LEU A 33 10.93 11.57 17.52
CA LEU A 33 10.25 11.35 18.79
C LEU A 33 11.07 11.91 19.96
N ILE A 34 10.39 12.34 21.02
CA ILE A 34 11.01 12.72 22.31
C ILE A 34 11.68 11.49 22.93
N ASP A 35 10.93 10.38 22.97
CA ASP A 35 11.43 9.07 23.37
C ASP A 35 10.95 8.02 22.37
N ASN A 36 11.90 7.26 21.84
CA ASN A 36 11.67 6.20 20.89
C ASN A 36 10.79 5.05 21.44
N SER A 37 10.68 4.90 22.76
CA SER A 37 9.84 3.90 23.42
C SER A 37 8.33 4.22 23.32
N LEU A 38 7.97 5.48 23.09
CA LEU A 38 6.58 5.96 23.08
C LEU A 38 5.81 5.57 21.81
N PHE A 39 6.50 5.08 20.78
CA PHE A 39 5.87 4.61 19.55
C PHE A 39 6.15 3.12 19.35
N PRO A 40 5.18 2.32 18.89
CA PRO A 40 5.33 0.88 18.70
C PRO A 40 6.62 0.46 18.01
N SER A 41 7.25 -0.61 18.48
CA SER A 41 8.48 -1.10 17.87
C SER A 41 8.23 -1.60 16.43
N LYS A 42 9.26 -1.54 15.58
CA LYS A 42 9.19 -2.11 14.22
C LYS A 42 8.74 -3.58 14.21
N LYS A 43 9.12 -4.37 15.22
CA LYS A 43 8.76 -5.79 15.31
C LYS A 43 7.25 -5.96 15.51
N LEU A 44 6.65 -5.09 16.31
CA LEU A 44 5.22 -5.14 16.61
C LEU A 44 4.38 -4.57 15.46
N ILE A 45 4.85 -3.51 14.79
CA ILE A 45 4.17 -3.01 13.57
C ILE A 45 4.13 -4.11 12.50
N LEU A 46 5.29 -4.72 12.20
CA LEU A 46 5.37 -5.82 11.23
C LEU A 46 4.59 -7.08 11.64
N HIS A 47 4.24 -7.23 12.92
CA HIS A 47 3.36 -8.32 13.35
C HIS A 47 1.97 -8.21 12.75
N PHE A 48 1.50 -6.98 12.46
CA PHE A 48 0.19 -6.69 11.88
C PHE A 48 0.24 -6.50 10.35
N GLU A 49 1.38 -6.77 9.71
CA GLU A 49 1.52 -6.82 8.25
C GLU A 49 1.42 -8.26 7.70
N GLY A 50 1.33 -8.38 6.37
CA GLY A 50 1.38 -9.67 5.68
C GLY A 50 0.29 -10.65 6.13
N LYS A 51 0.66 -11.79 6.75
CA LYS A 51 -0.29 -12.84 7.16
C LYS A 51 -1.31 -12.42 8.23
N ASN A 52 -1.00 -11.38 8.99
CA ASN A 52 -1.87 -10.84 10.03
C ASN A 52 -2.44 -9.47 9.65
N GLY A 53 -2.11 -9.00 8.44
CA GLY A 53 -2.46 -7.67 7.95
C GLY A 53 -3.54 -7.66 6.88
N PRO A 54 -3.73 -6.49 6.24
CA PRO A 54 -4.84 -6.25 5.32
C PRO A 54 -4.90 -7.24 4.15
N ASP A 55 -3.74 -7.60 3.56
CA ASP A 55 -3.64 -8.59 2.48
C ASP A 55 -4.21 -9.98 2.84
N SER A 56 -4.01 -10.41 4.08
CA SER A 56 -4.56 -11.67 4.59
C SER A 56 -6.05 -11.57 4.89
N ALA A 57 -6.51 -10.43 5.43
CA ALA A 57 -7.93 -10.16 5.61
C ALA A 57 -8.66 -10.18 4.26
N LYS A 58 -8.12 -9.53 3.22
CA LYS A 58 -8.65 -9.55 1.85
C LYS A 58 -8.75 -10.97 1.25
N ALA A 59 -7.77 -11.83 1.53
CA ALA A 59 -7.83 -13.21 1.06
C ALA A 59 -8.97 -14.00 1.73
N LYS A 60 -9.25 -13.71 3.00
CA LYS A 60 -10.20 -14.46 3.85
C LYS A 60 -11.64 -13.93 3.78
N LEU A 61 -11.80 -12.62 3.59
CA LEU A 61 -13.09 -11.95 3.55
C LEU A 61 -13.68 -11.97 2.13
N ASP A 62 -15.00 -11.84 2.02
CA ASP A 62 -15.69 -11.72 0.73
C ASP A 62 -15.39 -10.35 0.06
N GLY A 63 -15.89 -10.15 -1.17
CA GLY A 63 -15.64 -8.93 -1.93
C GLY A 63 -16.25 -7.64 -1.35
N GLU A 64 -17.18 -7.76 -0.40
CA GLU A 64 -17.83 -6.64 0.28
C GLU A 64 -17.04 -6.19 1.52
N HIS A 65 -16.54 -7.16 2.30
CA HIS A 65 -15.88 -6.90 3.58
C HIS A 65 -14.35 -6.83 3.48
N ALA A 66 -13.76 -7.22 2.35
CA ALA A 66 -12.33 -7.11 2.12
C ALA A 66 -11.87 -5.64 2.10
N PRO A 67 -10.70 -5.31 2.70
CA PRO A 67 -10.16 -3.96 2.64
C PRO A 67 -9.94 -3.53 1.19
N TRP A 68 -10.48 -2.36 0.86
CA TRP A 68 -10.29 -1.71 -0.44
C TRP A 68 -8.88 -1.14 -0.54
N HIS A 69 -8.22 -1.36 -1.67
CA HIS A 69 -6.79 -1.01 -1.90
C HIS A 69 -6.55 -0.29 -3.23
N PHE A 70 -7.61 -0.08 -4.03
CA PHE A 70 -7.56 0.72 -5.25
C PHE A 70 -7.86 2.18 -4.92
N TYR A 71 -7.28 3.08 -5.72
CA TYR A 71 -7.53 4.52 -5.60
C TYR A 71 -7.27 5.20 -6.94
N ASP A 72 -8.24 5.92 -7.48
CA ASP A 72 -8.06 6.80 -8.64
C ASP A 72 -7.72 8.23 -8.18
N PRO A 73 -6.48 8.71 -8.38
CA PRO A 73 -6.09 10.06 -7.94
C PRO A 73 -6.74 11.21 -8.73
N PHE A 74 -7.40 10.91 -9.85
CA PHE A 74 -8.10 11.86 -10.71
C PHE A 74 -9.61 11.84 -10.53
N ASP A 75 -10.17 10.82 -9.88
CA ASP A 75 -11.58 10.78 -9.49
C ASP A 75 -11.77 11.52 -8.15
N PRO A 76 -12.47 12.67 -8.13
CA PRO A 76 -12.75 13.37 -6.88
C PRO A 76 -13.69 12.59 -5.95
N ASP A 77 -14.46 11.64 -6.48
CA ASP A 77 -15.47 10.86 -5.76
C ASP A 77 -14.91 9.54 -5.21
N ASP A 78 -13.70 9.13 -5.61
CA ASP A 78 -13.00 7.97 -5.02
C ASP A 78 -12.45 8.31 -3.63
N GLY A 79 -13.33 8.22 -2.63
CA GLY A 79 -13.03 8.55 -1.23
C GLY A 79 -12.64 7.36 -0.34
N VAL A 80 -12.92 6.11 -0.75
CA VAL A 80 -12.94 4.96 0.16
C VAL A 80 -11.58 4.71 0.81
N LEU A 81 -10.49 4.74 0.04
CA LEU A 81 -9.15 4.54 0.59
C LEU A 81 -8.73 5.70 1.51
N ILE A 82 -9.12 6.93 1.16
CA ILE A 82 -8.84 8.13 1.97
C ILE A 82 -9.58 8.04 3.31
N GLU A 83 -10.83 7.59 3.32
CA GLU A 83 -11.59 7.35 4.54
C GLU A 83 -10.90 6.32 5.45
N GLN A 84 -10.35 5.24 4.88
CA GLN A 84 -9.56 4.26 5.63
C GLN A 84 -8.29 4.87 6.22
N ILE A 85 -7.53 5.65 5.42
CA ILE A 85 -6.34 6.37 5.88
C ILE A 85 -6.69 7.29 7.06
N GLU A 86 -7.76 8.08 6.94
CA GLU A 86 -8.21 8.99 8.01
C GLU A 86 -8.69 8.24 9.26
N ALA A 87 -9.42 7.14 9.08
CA ALA A 87 -9.90 6.33 10.19
C ALA A 87 -8.75 5.69 10.98
N HIS A 88 -7.80 5.06 10.29
CA HIS A 88 -6.61 4.46 10.92
C HIS A 88 -5.71 5.53 11.55
N PHE A 89 -5.56 6.70 10.92
CA PHE A 89 -4.84 7.83 11.49
C PHE A 89 -5.45 8.30 12.82
N LYS A 90 -6.76 8.57 12.85
CA LYS A 90 -7.46 9.02 14.07
C LYS A 90 -7.34 8.00 15.20
N ARG A 91 -7.52 6.71 14.89
CA ARG A 91 -7.41 5.62 15.87
C ARG A 91 -5.97 5.44 16.36
N LEU A 92 -4.97 5.64 15.50
CA LEU A 92 -3.57 5.64 15.90
C LEU A 92 -3.28 6.76 16.91
N VAL A 93 -3.75 7.99 16.63
CA VAL A 93 -3.60 9.12 17.58
C VAL A 93 -4.24 8.79 18.92
N GLU A 94 -5.47 8.28 18.92
CA GLU A 94 -6.19 7.89 20.13
C GLU A 94 -5.45 6.80 20.90
N SER A 95 -4.98 5.74 20.23
CA SER A 95 -4.29 4.65 20.89
C SER A 95 -2.92 5.06 21.44
N LEU A 96 -2.23 5.99 20.78
CA LEU A 96 -0.97 6.55 21.26
C LEU A 96 -1.20 7.38 22.54
N LYS A 97 -2.23 8.24 22.57
CA LYS A 97 -2.63 9.01 23.77
C LYS A 97 -2.99 8.09 24.94
N ASN A 98 -3.68 7.00 24.65
CA ASN A 98 -4.08 5.99 25.62
C ASN A 98 -2.95 5.00 25.99
N LYS A 99 -1.75 5.16 25.42
CA LYS A 99 -0.58 4.27 25.62
C LYS A 99 -0.88 2.79 25.30
N ASN A 100 -1.87 2.53 24.46
CA ASN A 100 -2.20 1.18 24.01
C ASN A 100 -1.25 0.80 22.86
N THR A 101 -0.14 0.16 23.24
CA THR A 101 0.96 -0.14 22.32
C THR A 101 0.55 -1.14 21.22
N GLU A 102 -0.26 -2.14 21.57
CA GLU A 102 -0.73 -3.15 20.60
C GLU A 102 -1.68 -2.53 19.58
N ARG A 103 -2.68 -1.77 20.04
CA ARG A 103 -3.60 -1.07 19.15
C ARG A 103 -2.87 -0.04 18.28
N SER A 104 -1.92 0.69 18.86
CA SER A 104 -1.10 1.64 18.08
C SER A 104 -0.28 0.93 17.00
N ALA A 105 0.23 -0.26 17.27
CA ALA A 105 0.96 -1.02 16.25
C ALA A 105 0.05 -1.50 15.12
N PHE A 106 -1.15 -1.98 15.45
CA PHE A 106 -2.17 -2.36 14.49
C PHE A 106 -2.56 -1.18 13.59
N GLU A 107 -2.93 -0.04 14.19
CA GLU A 107 -3.35 1.15 13.45
C GLU A 107 -2.20 1.74 12.61
N ALA A 108 -0.97 1.73 13.13
CA ALA A 108 0.20 2.18 12.37
C ALA A 108 0.49 1.30 11.14
N SER A 109 0.36 -0.02 11.28
CA SER A 109 0.52 -0.98 10.18
C SER A 109 -0.55 -0.79 9.12
N TRP A 110 -1.84 -0.80 9.50
CA TRP A 110 -2.93 -0.66 8.55
C TRP A 110 -2.94 0.71 7.85
N LEU A 111 -2.57 1.78 8.55
CA LEU A 111 -2.35 3.10 7.95
C LEU A 111 -1.24 3.07 6.90
N ALA A 112 -0.10 2.46 7.23
CA ALA A 112 1.03 2.36 6.30
C ALA A 112 0.66 1.53 5.07
N HIS A 113 -0.03 0.42 5.27
CA HIS A 113 -0.51 -0.44 4.19
C HIS A 113 -1.43 0.33 3.22
N ALA A 114 -2.45 1.01 3.73
CA ALA A 114 -3.37 1.79 2.91
C ALA A 114 -2.65 2.91 2.13
N ILE A 115 -1.67 3.59 2.75
CA ILE A 115 -0.85 4.60 2.07
C ILE A 115 -0.02 3.97 0.95
N VAL A 116 0.64 2.84 1.19
CA VAL A 116 1.50 2.20 0.19
C VAL A 116 0.67 1.64 -0.96
N ASP A 117 -0.47 1.02 -0.67
CA ASP A 117 -1.41 0.55 -1.70
C ASP A 117 -1.92 1.71 -2.54
N GLY A 118 -2.36 2.79 -1.89
CA GLY A 118 -2.84 3.99 -2.57
C GLY A 118 -1.78 4.75 -3.35
N LEU A 119 -0.51 4.44 -3.15
CA LEU A 119 0.61 4.96 -3.94
C LEU A 119 1.17 3.93 -4.92
N THR A 120 0.61 2.72 -5.00
CA THR A 120 1.08 1.68 -5.92
C THR A 120 0.47 1.92 -7.31
N PRO A 121 1.27 2.16 -8.37
CA PRO A 121 0.73 2.51 -9.69
C PRO A 121 -0.25 1.49 -10.28
N ALA A 122 -0.10 0.20 -9.97
CA ALA A 122 -1.03 -0.83 -10.41
C ALA A 122 -2.41 -0.74 -9.74
N HIS A 123 -2.51 -0.02 -8.61
CA HIS A 123 -3.75 0.21 -7.87
C HIS A 123 -4.48 1.50 -8.31
N HIS A 124 -3.86 2.29 -9.19
CA HIS A 124 -4.51 3.41 -9.89
C HIS A 124 -5.17 2.96 -11.20
N TYR A 125 -4.87 1.74 -11.64
CA TYR A 125 -5.49 1.14 -12.83
C TYR A 125 -6.90 0.65 -12.50
N PRO A 126 -7.89 0.79 -13.40
CA PRO A 126 -9.27 0.34 -13.19
C PRO A 126 -9.40 -1.20 -13.27
N PHE A 127 -8.70 -1.90 -12.39
CA PHE A 127 -8.56 -3.35 -12.39
C PHE A 127 -9.91 -4.05 -12.21
N GLU A 128 -10.74 -3.55 -11.29
CA GLU A 128 -12.05 -4.14 -11.03
C GLU A 128 -12.99 -3.97 -12.22
N ALA A 129 -13.01 -2.79 -12.87
CA ALA A 129 -13.81 -2.59 -14.08
C ALA A 129 -13.38 -3.50 -15.23
N GLU A 130 -12.07 -3.68 -15.44
CA GLU A 130 -11.56 -4.62 -16.45
C GLU A 130 -11.88 -6.08 -16.10
N LEU A 131 -11.85 -6.44 -14.81
CA LEU A 131 -12.21 -7.78 -14.36
C LEU A 131 -13.71 -8.04 -14.50
N GLU A 132 -14.56 -7.06 -14.16
CA GLU A 132 -16.01 -7.14 -14.37
C GLU A 132 -16.35 -7.28 -15.85
N LYS A 133 -15.69 -6.52 -16.73
CA LYS A 133 -15.82 -6.65 -18.18
C LYS A 133 -15.41 -8.04 -18.68
N LEU A 134 -14.31 -8.58 -18.16
CA LEU A 134 -13.81 -9.90 -18.53
C LEU A 134 -14.74 -11.04 -18.06
N ARG A 135 -15.33 -10.88 -16.86
CA ARG A 135 -16.21 -11.89 -16.26
C ARG A 135 -17.65 -11.80 -16.77
N GLY A 136 -18.15 -10.58 -16.96
CA GLY A 136 -19.57 -10.26 -17.13
C GLY A 136 -20.35 -10.19 -15.81
N GLU A 137 -19.66 -10.18 -14.68
CA GLU A 137 -20.22 -10.23 -13.32
C GLU A 137 -19.46 -9.29 -12.38
N GLY A 138 -20.16 -8.70 -11.41
CA GLY A 138 -19.61 -7.79 -10.41
C GLY A 138 -18.78 -8.48 -9.32
N LYS A 139 -18.24 -7.67 -8.40
CA LYS A 139 -17.38 -8.18 -7.32
C LYS A 139 -18.07 -9.04 -6.28
N GLU A 140 -19.35 -8.79 -6.05
CA GLU A 140 -20.23 -9.48 -5.14
C GLU A 140 -20.38 -10.98 -5.46
N THR A 141 -20.15 -11.40 -6.72
CA THR A 141 -20.25 -12.81 -7.10
C THR A 141 -19.03 -13.65 -6.70
N ARG A 142 -17.95 -13.01 -6.23
CA ARG A 142 -16.66 -13.65 -5.85
C ARG A 142 -16.61 -14.07 -4.38
N ASP A 143 -17.55 -14.90 -3.97
CA ASP A 143 -17.75 -15.38 -2.59
C ASP A 143 -16.74 -16.45 -2.11
N THR A 144 -16.02 -17.10 -3.02
CA THR A 144 -15.10 -18.20 -2.72
C THR A 144 -13.73 -17.97 -3.35
N VAL A 145 -12.68 -18.57 -2.77
CA VAL A 145 -11.32 -18.54 -3.32
C VAL A 145 -11.29 -19.04 -4.76
N PHE A 146 -12.06 -20.09 -5.08
CA PHE A 146 -12.16 -20.60 -6.44
C PHE A 146 -12.74 -19.57 -7.40
N LYS A 147 -13.89 -18.95 -7.06
CA LYS A 147 -14.53 -17.93 -7.92
C LYS A 147 -13.67 -16.66 -8.07
N LYS A 148 -12.80 -16.37 -7.11
CA LYS A 148 -11.82 -15.27 -7.18
C LYS A 148 -10.67 -15.55 -8.17
N VAL A 149 -10.29 -16.81 -8.35
CA VAL A 149 -9.09 -17.21 -9.13
C VAL A 149 -9.45 -17.69 -10.53
N VAL A 150 -10.62 -18.29 -10.71
CA VAL A 150 -11.10 -18.82 -11.98
C VAL A 150 -12.26 -17.99 -12.50
N ILE A 151 -12.21 -17.65 -13.79
CA ILE A 151 -13.32 -16.99 -14.48
C ILE A 151 -14.24 -18.04 -15.08
N PRO A 152 -15.55 -18.04 -14.75
CA PRO A 152 -16.51 -18.95 -15.35
C PRO A 152 -16.81 -18.59 -16.82
N GLY A 153 -17.35 -19.55 -17.56
CA GLY A 153 -17.77 -19.38 -18.95
C GLY A 153 -18.79 -20.44 -19.34
N SER A 154 -19.56 -20.15 -20.40
CA SER A 154 -20.62 -21.02 -20.92
C SER A 154 -20.07 -22.22 -21.71
N THR A 155 -18.83 -22.12 -22.21
CA THR A 155 -18.16 -23.19 -22.97
C THR A 155 -16.72 -23.38 -22.49
N ALA A 156 -16.15 -24.58 -22.72
CA ALA A 156 -14.75 -24.86 -22.40
C ALA A 156 -13.78 -23.88 -23.10
N LYS A 157 -14.06 -23.53 -24.37
CA LYS A 157 -13.27 -22.55 -25.13
C LYS A 157 -13.31 -21.17 -24.48
N GLU A 158 -14.49 -20.73 -24.04
CA GLU A 158 -14.66 -19.45 -23.35
C GLU A 158 -13.91 -19.43 -22.02
N ILE A 159 -14.02 -20.49 -21.21
CA ILE A 159 -13.29 -20.63 -19.95
C ILE A 159 -11.78 -20.50 -20.19
N VAL A 160 -11.24 -21.24 -21.17
CA VAL A 160 -9.81 -21.16 -21.50
C VAL A 160 -9.40 -19.74 -21.93
N THR A 161 -10.21 -19.10 -22.78
CA THR A 161 -9.92 -17.75 -23.30
C THR A 161 -9.91 -16.72 -22.17
N LYS A 162 -10.97 -16.67 -21.35
CA LYS A 162 -11.08 -15.71 -20.24
C LYS A 162 -9.99 -15.91 -19.18
N ASN A 163 -9.66 -17.17 -18.86
CA ASN A 163 -8.58 -17.45 -17.90
C ASN A 163 -7.20 -17.16 -18.51
N TRP A 164 -7.02 -17.25 -19.83
CA TRP A 164 -5.81 -16.75 -20.50
C TRP A 164 -5.70 -15.22 -20.46
N GLU A 165 -6.81 -14.50 -20.62
CA GLU A 165 -6.84 -13.03 -20.46
C GLU A 165 -6.60 -12.58 -19.01
N MET A 166 -6.89 -13.45 -18.03
CA MET A 166 -6.55 -13.21 -16.62
C MET A 166 -5.09 -13.57 -16.29
N TRP A 167 -4.62 -14.74 -16.71
CA TRP A 167 -3.38 -15.37 -16.21
C TRP A 167 -2.27 -15.55 -17.26
N GLY A 168 -2.60 -15.48 -18.55
CA GLY A 168 -1.67 -15.67 -19.65
C GLY A 168 -0.63 -14.55 -19.76
N SER A 169 0.16 -14.59 -20.84
CA SER A 169 1.11 -13.51 -21.11
C SER A 169 0.35 -12.19 -21.33
N LYS A 170 0.73 -11.15 -20.58
CA LYS A 170 0.00 -9.87 -20.46
C LYS A 170 -1.42 -9.98 -19.90
N GLY A 171 -1.76 -11.10 -19.25
CA GLY A 171 -3.03 -11.24 -18.55
C GLY A 171 -3.16 -10.23 -17.41
N LEU A 172 -4.39 -9.84 -17.08
CA LEU A 172 -4.69 -8.78 -16.12
C LEU A 172 -4.02 -9.04 -14.75
N PHE A 173 -4.19 -10.24 -14.21
CA PHE A 173 -3.63 -10.61 -12.90
C PHE A 173 -2.10 -10.80 -12.99
N THR A 174 -1.62 -11.50 -14.01
CA THR A 174 -0.18 -11.74 -14.21
C THR A 174 0.60 -10.42 -14.34
N THR A 175 0.07 -9.45 -15.08
CA THR A 175 0.74 -8.16 -15.29
C THR A 175 0.80 -7.36 -13.98
N HIS A 176 -0.30 -7.28 -13.25
CA HIS A 176 -0.32 -6.65 -11.94
C HIS A 176 0.69 -7.32 -10.99
N ALA A 177 0.76 -8.65 -10.98
CA ALA A 177 1.66 -9.41 -10.10
C ALA A 177 3.13 -9.10 -10.36
N LEU A 178 3.50 -9.10 -11.65
CA LEU A 178 4.87 -8.90 -12.09
C LEU A 178 5.32 -7.45 -11.89
N PHE A 179 4.40 -6.49 -11.95
CA PHE A 179 4.67 -5.12 -11.58
C PHE A 179 4.99 -5.00 -10.09
N GLU A 180 4.10 -5.47 -9.21
CA GLU A 180 4.32 -5.39 -7.77
C GLU A 180 5.60 -6.11 -7.34
N MET A 181 5.83 -7.32 -7.86
CA MET A 181 7.02 -8.11 -7.56
C MET A 181 8.30 -7.40 -8.00
N GLY A 182 8.34 -6.83 -9.21
CA GLY A 182 9.53 -6.13 -9.67
C GLY A 182 9.79 -4.85 -8.88
N ALA A 183 8.76 -4.09 -8.52
CA ALA A 183 8.88 -2.94 -7.64
C ALA A 183 9.42 -3.34 -6.26
N ALA A 184 8.89 -4.42 -5.67
CA ALA A 184 9.36 -4.96 -4.40
C ALA A 184 10.84 -5.37 -4.46
N MET A 185 11.28 -6.05 -5.51
CA MET A 185 12.68 -6.45 -5.71
C MET A 185 13.64 -5.24 -5.81
N ILE A 186 13.16 -4.12 -6.32
CA ILE A 186 13.92 -2.87 -6.39
C ILE A 186 13.97 -2.15 -5.04
N ILE A 187 12.84 -2.13 -4.32
CA ILE A 187 12.66 -1.42 -3.04
C ILE A 187 13.35 -2.13 -1.89
N ALA A 188 13.23 -3.46 -1.81
CA ALA A 188 13.73 -4.28 -0.70
C ALA A 188 15.19 -3.97 -0.30
N PRO A 189 16.17 -3.87 -1.21
CA PRO A 189 17.57 -3.60 -0.86
C PRO A 189 17.89 -2.13 -0.59
N MET A 190 16.94 -1.19 -0.76
CA MET A 190 17.21 0.24 -0.55
C MET A 190 17.54 0.55 0.92
N THR A 191 18.11 1.70 1.24
CA THR A 191 18.38 2.08 2.64
C THR A 191 17.17 2.74 3.27
N TYR A 192 17.19 2.94 4.60
CA TYR A 192 16.10 3.63 5.30
C TYR A 192 15.87 5.07 4.82
N ARG A 193 16.84 5.66 4.11
CA ARG A 193 16.79 7.05 3.59
C ARG A 193 15.64 7.29 2.61
N ILE A 194 15.07 6.24 2.02
CA ILE A 194 13.85 6.37 1.21
C ILE A 194 12.69 6.98 2.02
N ALA A 195 12.66 6.75 3.32
CA ALA A 195 11.60 7.25 4.18
C ALA A 195 11.95 8.58 4.86
N GLN A 196 13.09 9.20 4.57
CA GLN A 196 13.53 10.40 5.28
C GLN A 196 12.87 11.65 4.68
N PRO A 197 11.92 12.31 5.38
CA PRO A 197 11.39 13.58 4.92
C PRO A 197 12.39 14.70 5.21
N ASN A 198 12.29 15.78 4.44
CA ASN A 198 12.96 17.04 4.72
C ASN A 198 12.08 17.97 5.57
N ARG A 199 12.65 19.08 6.05
CA ARG A 199 11.93 20.07 6.87
C ARG A 199 10.74 20.71 6.16
N TYR A 200 10.83 20.89 4.84
CA TYR A 200 9.73 21.44 4.05
C TYR A 200 8.56 20.46 4.03
N GLU A 201 8.79 19.16 3.80
CA GLU A 201 7.76 18.12 3.81
C GLU A 201 7.08 18.01 5.19
N LEU A 202 7.85 18.06 6.28
CA LEU A 202 7.31 18.05 7.65
C LEU A 202 6.40 19.25 7.92
N LYS A 203 6.79 20.45 7.52
CA LYS A 203 5.94 21.66 7.65
C LYS A 203 4.73 21.60 6.72
N LYS A 204 4.92 21.08 5.51
CA LYS A 204 3.88 21.03 4.49
C LYS A 204 2.73 20.13 4.92
N VAL A 205 3.02 18.92 5.40
CA VAL A 205 1.98 17.99 5.88
C VAL A 205 1.22 18.55 7.09
N GLN A 206 1.90 19.27 7.99
CA GLN A 206 1.26 19.96 9.11
C GLN A 206 0.31 21.07 8.64
N GLN A 207 0.68 21.79 7.57
CA GLN A 207 -0.12 22.89 7.04
C GLN A 207 -1.37 22.40 6.31
N ILE A 208 -1.26 21.33 5.51
CA ILE A 208 -2.35 20.91 4.61
C ILE A 208 -3.13 19.68 5.12
N GLY A 209 -2.61 18.99 6.14
CA GLY A 209 -3.17 17.74 6.65
C GLY A 209 -2.70 16.50 5.87
N LEU A 210 -2.87 15.33 6.48
CA LEU A 210 -2.43 14.05 5.91
C LEU A 210 -3.16 13.70 4.61
N SER A 211 -4.49 13.82 4.58
CA SER A 211 -5.30 13.41 3.42
C SER A 211 -4.97 14.21 2.17
N GLU A 212 -4.84 15.54 2.30
CA GLU A 212 -4.48 16.40 1.17
C GLU A 212 -3.02 16.18 0.74
N TYR A 213 -2.11 15.92 1.67
CA TYR A 213 -0.74 15.51 1.34
C TYR A 213 -0.73 14.20 0.54
N PHE A 214 -1.45 13.17 1.01
CA PHE A 214 -1.58 11.88 0.33
C PHE A 214 -2.15 12.04 -1.09
N LYS A 215 -3.27 12.77 -1.25
CA LYS A 215 -3.89 13.03 -2.56
C LYS A 215 -2.90 13.64 -3.56
N ARG A 216 -2.08 14.61 -3.13
CA ARG A 216 -1.05 15.23 -3.98
C ARG A 216 0.01 14.23 -4.40
N VAL A 217 0.55 13.45 -3.45
CA VAL A 217 1.58 12.45 -3.74
C VAL A 217 1.03 11.35 -4.67
N ALA A 218 -0.22 10.92 -4.47
CA ALA A 218 -0.86 9.94 -5.32
C ALA A 218 -1.01 10.43 -6.77
N ARG A 219 -1.41 11.70 -6.98
CA ARG A 219 -1.43 12.33 -8.31
C ARG A 219 -0.04 12.41 -8.93
N GLU A 220 0.96 12.80 -8.16
CA GLU A 220 2.35 12.81 -8.65
C GLU A 220 2.81 11.43 -9.10
N VAL A 221 2.45 10.38 -8.35
CA VAL A 221 2.75 8.98 -8.73
C VAL A 221 2.00 8.58 -10.01
N ALA A 222 0.71 8.88 -10.13
CA ALA A 222 -0.07 8.54 -11.32
C ALA A 222 0.52 9.18 -12.58
N LEU A 223 0.98 10.43 -12.49
CA LEU A 223 1.63 11.16 -13.60
C LEU A 223 2.96 10.54 -14.06
N LEU A 224 3.59 9.66 -13.26
CA LEU A 224 4.79 8.93 -13.69
C LEU A 224 4.47 7.86 -14.76
N ASN A 225 3.19 7.52 -14.98
CA ASN A 225 2.73 6.56 -15.98
C ASN A 225 3.43 5.19 -15.90
N MET A 226 3.84 4.79 -14.69
CA MET A 226 4.71 3.62 -14.47
C MET A 226 4.05 2.30 -14.87
N TYR A 227 2.77 2.11 -14.50
CA TYR A 227 2.06 0.88 -14.79
C TYR A 227 1.77 0.74 -16.28
N GLU A 228 1.41 1.83 -16.96
CA GLU A 228 1.21 1.87 -18.42
C GLU A 228 2.52 1.58 -19.17
N ASP A 229 3.63 2.20 -18.74
CA ASP A 229 4.96 1.93 -19.30
C ASP A 229 5.37 0.46 -19.14
N PHE A 230 5.06 -0.12 -17.97
CA PHE A 230 5.27 -1.54 -17.70
C PHE A 230 4.37 -2.44 -18.55
N TYR A 231 3.08 -2.12 -18.68
CA TYR A 231 2.13 -2.89 -19.48
C TYR A 231 2.58 -2.98 -20.94
N LYS A 232 3.10 -1.88 -21.49
CA LYS A 232 3.59 -1.80 -22.88
C LYS A 232 4.92 -2.53 -23.08
N ARG A 233 5.88 -2.38 -22.17
CA ARG A 233 7.30 -2.70 -22.40
C ARG A 233 7.92 -3.68 -21.40
N GLY A 234 7.18 -4.09 -20.39
CA GLY A 234 7.70 -4.85 -19.25
C GLY A 234 8.67 -4.04 -18.40
N TRP A 235 9.48 -4.74 -17.59
CA TRP A 235 10.51 -4.11 -16.77
C TRP A 235 11.66 -3.59 -17.62
N THR A 236 11.91 -2.28 -17.54
CA THR A 236 13.03 -1.62 -18.21
C THR A 236 13.96 -0.96 -17.19
N PRO A 237 15.24 -0.71 -17.52
CA PRO A 237 16.15 0.05 -16.66
C PRO A 237 15.61 1.45 -16.31
N LYS A 238 14.91 2.10 -17.27
CA LYS A 238 14.25 3.40 -17.05
C LYS A 238 13.18 3.28 -15.95
N LEU A 239 12.28 2.31 -16.07
CA LEU A 239 11.23 2.10 -15.07
C LEU A 239 11.82 1.78 -13.69
N ALA A 240 12.84 0.91 -13.64
CA ALA A 240 13.53 0.59 -12.40
C ALA A 240 14.18 1.82 -11.73
N LYS A 241 14.75 2.73 -12.54
CA LYS A 241 15.29 4.00 -12.05
C LYS A 241 14.19 4.89 -11.45
N ILE A 242 13.02 4.97 -12.10
CA ILE A 242 11.88 5.75 -11.59
C ILE A 242 11.40 5.16 -10.25
N VAL A 243 11.30 3.83 -10.11
CA VAL A 243 10.97 3.21 -8.82
C VAL A 243 11.93 3.66 -7.72
N ARG A 244 13.23 3.65 -7.98
CA ARG A 244 14.26 4.00 -6.98
C ARG A 244 14.27 5.47 -6.59
N LEU A 245 14.08 6.36 -7.56
CA LEU A 245 14.26 7.79 -7.37
C LEU A 245 12.97 8.52 -6.99
N GLU A 246 11.82 8.02 -7.45
CA GLU A 246 10.53 8.67 -7.30
C GLU A 246 9.58 7.87 -6.41
N LEU A 247 9.24 6.65 -6.82
CA LEU A 247 8.17 5.88 -6.17
C LEU A 247 8.52 5.50 -4.73
N ALA A 248 9.66 4.84 -4.52
CA ALA A 248 10.04 4.35 -3.21
C ALA A 248 10.24 5.48 -2.18
N PRO A 249 10.87 6.62 -2.55
CA PRO A 249 10.92 7.77 -1.65
C PRO A 249 9.54 8.38 -1.34
N LYS A 250 8.65 8.51 -2.33
CA LYS A 250 7.30 9.02 -2.13
C LYS A 250 6.50 8.16 -1.15
N MET A 251 6.53 6.83 -1.34
CA MET A 251 5.90 5.87 -0.41
C MET A 251 6.50 5.94 0.99
N GLY A 252 7.83 5.85 1.09
CA GLY A 252 8.54 5.87 2.38
C GLY A 252 8.26 7.14 3.18
N ARG A 253 8.35 8.31 2.54
CA ARG A 253 8.12 9.59 3.20
C ARG A 253 6.66 9.79 3.57
N ALA A 254 5.71 9.37 2.74
CA ALA A 254 4.28 9.46 3.07
C ALA A 254 3.96 8.70 4.36
N VAL A 255 4.46 7.46 4.51
CA VAL A 255 4.30 6.68 5.75
C VAL A 255 4.99 7.36 6.94
N SER A 256 6.24 7.83 6.76
CA SER A 256 6.95 8.57 7.82
C SER A 256 6.22 9.82 8.28
N LEU A 257 5.66 10.60 7.35
CA LEU A 257 4.92 11.82 7.64
C LEU A 257 3.59 11.52 8.31
N ALA A 258 2.90 10.46 7.90
CA ALA A 258 1.66 10.01 8.54
C ALA A 258 1.89 9.63 10.02
N TRP A 259 2.91 8.81 10.29
CA TRP A 259 3.25 8.45 11.67
C TRP A 259 3.80 9.63 12.48
N PHE A 260 4.55 10.53 11.84
CA PHE A 260 4.99 11.77 12.49
C PHE A 260 3.81 12.65 12.89
N MET A 261 2.85 12.87 12.00
CA MET A 261 1.64 13.63 12.30
C MET A 261 0.86 13.00 13.46
N ALA A 262 0.70 11.67 13.46
CA ALA A 262 -0.01 10.98 14.53
C ALA A 262 0.72 11.08 15.89
N ALA A 263 2.06 10.93 15.86
CA ALA A 263 2.90 11.10 17.05
C ALA A 263 2.87 12.55 17.55
N LYS A 264 2.84 13.53 16.65
CA LYS A 264 2.76 14.95 16.99
C LYS A 264 1.42 15.30 17.65
N GLU A 265 0.31 14.83 17.08
CA GLU A 265 -1.02 15.02 17.67
C GLU A 265 -1.20 14.33 19.02
N ALA A 266 -0.36 13.34 19.33
CA ALA A 266 -0.26 12.66 20.61
C ALA A 266 0.85 13.22 21.54
N ASP A 267 1.45 14.36 21.19
CA ASP A 267 2.51 15.05 21.96
C ASP A 267 3.77 14.20 22.20
N LEU A 268 4.11 13.32 21.25
CA LEU A 268 5.26 12.40 21.34
C LEU A 268 6.50 12.87 20.56
N THR A 269 6.39 13.97 19.82
CA THR A 269 7.47 14.53 18.98
C THR A 269 8.12 15.72 19.64
N SER A 270 9.41 15.96 19.38
CA SER A 270 10.04 17.21 19.82
C SER A 270 9.31 18.41 19.21
N ALA A 271 9.09 19.45 20.03
CA ALA A 271 8.23 20.59 19.68
C ALA A 271 8.71 21.44 18.48
N GLU A 272 9.93 21.20 17.98
CA GLU A 272 10.55 21.99 16.91
C GLU A 272 10.84 21.15 15.65
N VAL A 273 9.85 21.10 14.76
CA VAL A 273 10.01 20.62 13.38
C VAL A 273 9.30 21.56 12.41
#